data_AF-A0A7C5JQI1-F1
#
_entry.id   AF-A0A7C5JQI1-F1
#
_cell.length_a   1.000
_cell.length_b   1.000
_cell.length_c   1.000
_cell.angle_alpha   90.00
_cell.angle_beta   90.00
_cell.angle_gamma   90.00
#
_symmetry.space_group_name_H-M   'P 1'
#
loop_
_entity.id
_entity.type
_entity.pdbx_description
1 polymer ?
#
loop_
_entity_poly.entity_id
_entity_poly.type
_entity_poly.pdbx_seq_one_letter_code
_entity_poly.pdbx_strand_id
1 'polypeptide(L)'
;MMVAKNQCPSEFLPHSLAFGVYLCERITQNNAPNMMIYTAMTDNIKTDITESLDNCVSTLLAERNAMGVWEGQLSSSALSTSTSVMALSAVGDESFAGVIESGLGWLGRNINEDGGWGDTPDSPSNIATTLMAWSAFGFAGVSTHLDKRAKSWLIDKAGSLEPASIAAALVERYGGDRTFSVPILSACILSGRLGDSGDVWQNVPELPFELALVSHRLLKSLALPVVSYA
;
A
#
# COMPACT_ATOMS: atom_id res chain seq x y z
N MET A 1 -18.67 21.51 47.18
CA MET A 1 -17.55 20.64 47.57
C MET A 1 -17.10 19.90 46.32
N MET A 2 -15.87 20.18 45.89
CA MET A 2 -15.01 19.47 44.94
C MET A 2 -15.45 19.17 43.49
N VAL A 3 -14.60 19.70 42.61
CA VAL A 3 -14.33 19.42 41.20
C VAL A 3 -13.43 18.18 41.07
N ALA A 4 -13.57 17.43 39.97
CA ALA A 4 -12.47 16.74 39.26
C ALA A 4 -12.92 16.56 37.79
N LYS A 5 -12.45 17.39 36.84
CA LYS A 5 -11.22 17.26 36.02
C LYS A 5 -11.14 15.94 35.24
N ASN A 6 -11.39 16.02 33.93
CA ASN A 6 -10.68 15.19 32.96
C ASN A 6 -9.82 16.11 32.10
N GLN A 7 -8.52 16.09 32.42
CA GLN A 7 -7.45 16.70 31.66
C GLN A 7 -7.18 15.83 30.43
N CYS A 8 -7.21 16.42 29.24
CA CYS A 8 -6.50 15.86 28.09
C CYS A 8 -5.03 16.29 28.22
N PRO A 9 -4.04 15.39 28.04
CA PRO A 9 -2.63 15.75 28.17
C PRO A 9 -2.23 16.72 27.05
N SER A 10 -1.59 17.83 27.42
CA SER A 10 -1.15 18.91 26.54
C SER A 10 0.06 18.57 25.65
N GLU A 11 0.36 17.28 25.43
CA GLU A 11 1.58 16.83 24.74
C GLU A 11 1.37 16.44 23.27
N PHE A 12 0.15 16.56 22.73
CA PHE A 12 -0.17 16.18 21.34
C PHE A 12 -0.89 17.28 20.53
N LEU A 13 -0.58 18.55 20.80
CA LEU A 13 -0.93 19.62 19.87
C LEU A 13 0.34 20.13 19.19
N PRO A 14 0.37 20.25 17.84
CA PRO A 14 1.46 20.93 17.14
C PRO A 14 1.70 22.29 17.79
N HIS A 15 2.97 22.68 18.01
CA HIS A 15 3.34 23.92 18.69
C HIS A 15 2.65 25.18 18.13
N SER A 16 2.17 25.16 16.88
CA SER A 16 1.38 26.22 16.25
C SER A 16 -0.06 26.35 16.77
N LEU A 17 -0.72 25.25 17.13
CA LEU A 17 -2.11 25.23 17.61
C LEU A 17 -2.21 25.56 19.11
N ALA A 18 -1.24 25.11 19.91
CA ALA A 18 -1.16 25.45 21.33
C ALA A 18 -0.88 26.96 21.54
N PHE A 19 -0.11 27.59 20.64
CA PHE A 19 0.12 29.03 20.66
C PHE A 19 -1.16 29.83 20.35
N GLY A 20 -1.98 29.35 19.41
CA GLY A 20 -3.23 30.02 19.00
C GLY A 20 -4.27 30.09 20.11
N VAL A 21 -4.43 29.00 20.89
CA VAL A 21 -5.40 28.96 22.00
C VAL A 21 -4.90 29.77 23.21
N TYR A 22 -3.61 29.70 23.53
CA TYR A 22 -3.04 30.38 24.71
C TYR A 22 -2.91 31.91 24.53
N LEU A 23 -2.73 32.40 23.30
CA LEU A 23 -2.79 33.84 23.01
C LEU A 23 -4.21 34.40 23.10
N CYS A 24 -5.23 33.59 22.78
CA CYS A 24 -6.62 34.01 22.79
C CYS A 24 -7.14 34.30 24.23
N GLU A 25 -6.73 33.51 25.22
CA GLU A 25 -7.11 33.71 26.63
C GLU A 25 -6.40 34.89 27.32
N ARG A 26 -5.17 35.24 26.91
CA ARG A 26 -4.44 36.38 27.49
C ARG A 26 -4.79 37.73 26.86
N ILE A 27 -5.25 37.76 25.61
CA ILE A 27 -5.55 39.01 24.89
C ILE A 27 -6.99 39.50 25.17
N THR A 28 -7.91 38.58 25.45
CA THR A 28 -9.31 38.89 25.79
C THR A 28 -9.46 39.73 27.06
N GLN A 29 -8.47 39.71 27.96
CA GLN A 29 -8.49 40.53 29.18
C GLN A 29 -7.99 41.97 28.99
N ASN A 30 -7.41 42.36 27.85
CA ASN A 30 -6.74 43.67 27.77
C ASN A 30 -6.83 44.47 26.46
N ASN A 31 -7.56 44.07 25.40
CA ASN A 31 -7.76 44.95 24.23
C ASN A 31 -8.97 44.56 23.38
N ALA A 32 -10.04 45.36 23.43
CA ALA A 32 -11.22 45.27 22.57
C ALA A 32 -10.95 45.24 21.03
N PRO A 33 -9.94 45.94 20.46
CA PRO A 33 -9.71 45.89 19.01
C PRO A 33 -9.19 44.53 18.50
N ASN A 34 -8.57 43.71 19.36
CA ASN A 34 -8.09 42.39 18.93
C ASN A 34 -9.23 41.38 18.79
N MET A 35 -10.30 41.49 19.59
CA MET A 35 -11.43 40.55 19.54
C MET A 35 -12.18 40.60 18.20
N MET A 36 -12.32 41.78 17.58
CA MET A 36 -12.91 41.89 16.23
C MET A 36 -12.07 41.24 15.14
N ILE A 37 -10.73 41.32 15.22
CA ILE A 37 -9.83 40.70 14.23
C ILE A 37 -9.90 39.18 14.33
N TYR A 38 -9.92 38.61 15.55
CA TYR A 38 -10.07 37.17 15.74
C TYR A 38 -11.44 36.66 15.28
N THR A 39 -12.52 37.38 15.58
CA THR A 39 -13.87 37.02 15.09
C THR A 39 -13.92 37.05 13.56
N ALA A 40 -13.41 38.11 12.93
CA ALA A 40 -13.33 38.21 11.47
C ALA A 40 -12.46 37.12 10.83
N MET A 41 -11.33 36.76 11.45
CA MET A 41 -10.50 35.63 10.99
C MET A 41 -11.24 34.28 11.12
N THR A 42 -11.96 34.05 12.22
CA THR A 42 -12.75 32.82 12.38
C THR A 42 -13.95 32.76 11.45
N ASP A 43 -14.56 33.90 11.12
CA ASP A 43 -15.69 33.96 10.19
C ASP A 43 -15.22 33.77 8.73
N ASN A 44 -14.04 34.27 8.37
CA ASN A 44 -13.40 33.98 7.08
C ASN A 44 -13.08 32.48 6.94
N ILE A 45 -12.47 31.85 7.95
CA ILE A 45 -12.18 30.40 7.92
C ILE A 45 -13.46 29.57 7.77
N LYS A 46 -14.54 29.93 8.48
CA LYS A 46 -15.83 29.24 8.32
C LYS A 46 -16.41 29.41 6.92
N THR A 47 -16.28 30.60 6.34
CA THR A 47 -16.74 30.89 4.99
C THR A 47 -15.95 30.07 3.97
N ASP A 48 -14.62 30.07 4.07
CA ASP A 48 -13.72 29.32 3.19
C ASP A 48 -13.98 27.80 3.25
N ILE A 49 -14.23 27.26 4.45
CA ILE A 49 -14.59 25.84 4.63
C ILE A 49 -15.94 25.53 3.99
N THR A 50 -16.93 26.40 4.17
CA THR A 50 -18.28 26.20 3.62
C THR A 50 -18.24 26.25 2.10
N GLU A 51 -17.53 27.23 1.52
CA GLU A 51 -17.33 27.33 0.08
C GLU A 51 -16.56 26.12 -0.49
N SER A 52 -15.50 25.68 0.20
CA SER A 52 -14.76 24.47 -0.20
C SER A 52 -15.63 23.22 -0.16
N LEU A 53 -16.50 23.10 0.85
CA LEU A 53 -17.45 21.99 0.98
C LEU A 53 -18.48 22.03 -0.16
N ASP A 54 -19.09 23.17 -0.42
CA ASP A 54 -20.09 23.34 -1.48
C ASP A 54 -19.49 23.03 -2.86
N ASN A 55 -18.27 23.50 -3.11
CA ASN A 55 -17.54 23.20 -4.34
C ASN A 55 -17.22 21.70 -4.46
N CYS A 56 -16.78 21.05 -3.38
CA CYS A 56 -16.48 19.62 -3.36
C CYS A 56 -17.75 18.78 -3.60
N VAL A 57 -18.86 19.13 -2.93
CA VAL A 57 -20.16 18.47 -3.10
C VAL A 57 -20.67 18.65 -4.53
N SER A 58 -20.61 19.85 -5.07
CA SER A 58 -21.02 20.15 -6.45
C SER A 58 -20.19 19.34 -7.46
N THR A 59 -18.86 19.32 -7.29
CA THR A 59 -17.94 18.56 -8.15
C THR A 59 -18.25 17.07 -8.08
N LEU A 60 -18.37 16.50 -6.88
CA LEU A 60 -18.69 15.08 -6.72
C LEU A 60 -20.05 14.74 -7.34
N LEU A 61 -21.10 15.54 -7.11
CA LEU A 61 -22.42 15.26 -7.69
C LEU A 61 -22.44 15.37 -9.23
N ALA A 62 -21.57 16.21 -9.81
CA ALA A 62 -21.40 16.33 -11.26
C ALA A 62 -20.72 15.10 -11.89
N GLU A 63 -19.84 14.41 -11.16
CA GLU A 63 -19.18 13.16 -11.61
C GLU A 63 -20.10 11.93 -11.56
N ARG A 64 -21.32 12.06 -11.04
CA ARG A 64 -22.28 10.96 -10.99
C ARG A 64 -22.84 10.68 -12.38
N ASN A 65 -22.70 9.45 -12.86
CA ASN A 65 -23.14 9.06 -14.20
C ASN A 65 -24.68 9.04 -14.34
N ALA A 66 -25.18 8.78 -15.55
CA ALA A 66 -26.61 8.77 -15.87
C ALA A 66 -27.42 7.72 -15.08
N MET A 67 -26.77 6.69 -14.51
CA MET A 67 -27.41 5.69 -13.66
C MET A 67 -27.48 6.12 -12.19
N GLY A 68 -26.94 7.29 -11.84
CA GLY A 68 -26.91 7.77 -10.46
C GLY A 68 -25.81 7.13 -9.62
N VAL A 69 -24.74 6.62 -10.24
CA VAL A 69 -23.58 6.03 -9.53
C VAL A 69 -22.28 6.74 -9.90
N TRP A 70 -21.25 6.59 -9.08
CA TRP A 70 -19.89 7.04 -9.37
C TRP A 70 -19.07 5.88 -9.91
N GLU A 71 -18.40 6.12 -11.02
CA GLU A 71 -17.41 5.20 -11.57
C GLU A 71 -16.02 5.65 -11.11
N GLY A 72 -15.32 4.77 -10.40
CA GLY A 72 -13.95 4.99 -9.98
C GLY A 72 -13.00 4.05 -10.70
N GLN A 73 -11.74 4.46 -10.82
CA GLN A 73 -10.66 3.61 -11.28
C GLN A 73 -9.70 3.35 -10.13
N LEU A 74 -9.34 2.09 -9.89
CA LEU A 74 -8.26 1.76 -8.98
C LEU A 74 -6.92 2.16 -9.59
N SER A 75 -6.00 2.62 -8.75
CA SER A 75 -4.65 2.97 -9.20
C SER A 75 -3.99 1.79 -9.92
N SER A 76 -3.23 2.10 -10.97
CA SER A 76 -2.38 1.11 -11.62
C SER A 76 -1.38 0.54 -10.61
N SER A 77 -1.02 -0.75 -10.74
CA SER A 77 -0.15 -1.41 -9.77
C SER A 77 0.84 -2.35 -10.46
N ALA A 78 2.10 -2.24 -10.04
CA ALA A 78 3.14 -3.18 -10.47
C ALA A 78 2.86 -4.59 -9.95
N LEU A 79 2.27 -4.73 -8.76
CA LEU A 79 1.91 -6.04 -8.22
C LEU A 79 0.85 -6.73 -9.09
N SER A 80 -0.25 -6.06 -9.41
CA SER A 80 -1.31 -6.66 -10.24
C SER A 80 -0.85 -6.94 -11.67
N THR A 81 -0.03 -6.05 -12.24
CA THR A 81 0.57 -6.23 -13.57
C THR A 81 1.49 -7.45 -13.58
N SER A 82 2.33 -7.60 -12.56
CA SER A 82 3.25 -8.75 -12.41
C SER A 82 2.51 -10.07 -12.29
N THR A 83 1.47 -10.13 -11.45
CA THR A 83 0.61 -11.30 -11.30
C THR A 83 -0.05 -11.67 -12.63
N SER A 84 -0.55 -10.68 -13.37
CA SER A 84 -1.17 -10.91 -14.68
C SER A 84 -0.17 -11.44 -15.70
N VAL A 85 1.02 -10.86 -15.76
CA VAL A 85 2.10 -11.32 -16.65
C VAL A 85 2.49 -12.76 -16.34
N MET A 86 2.72 -13.11 -15.07
CA MET A 86 3.07 -14.47 -14.67
C MET A 86 1.94 -15.46 -14.98
N ALA A 87 0.68 -15.11 -14.68
CA ALA A 87 -0.46 -15.96 -14.95
C ALA A 87 -0.64 -16.23 -16.45
N LEU A 88 -0.58 -15.20 -17.29
CA LEU A 88 -0.69 -15.36 -18.75
C LEU A 88 0.50 -16.14 -19.33
N SER A 89 1.70 -15.89 -18.81
CA SER A 89 2.90 -16.65 -19.20
C SER A 89 2.78 -18.13 -18.84
N ALA A 90 2.16 -18.45 -17.70
CA ALA A 90 1.96 -19.83 -17.25
C ALA A 90 0.97 -20.61 -18.11
N VAL A 91 0.03 -19.92 -18.79
CA VAL A 91 -0.89 -20.56 -19.75
C VAL A 91 -0.13 -20.99 -21.01
N GLY A 92 0.91 -20.26 -21.41
CA GLY A 92 1.76 -20.61 -22.56
C GLY A 92 1.09 -20.44 -23.92
N ASP A 93 -0.01 -19.68 -24.01
CA ASP A 93 -0.71 -19.38 -25.26
C ASP A 93 -0.10 -18.14 -25.94
N GLU A 94 0.36 -18.30 -27.19
CA GLU A 94 1.00 -17.24 -27.98
C GLU A 94 0.09 -16.03 -28.22
N SER A 95 -1.23 -16.20 -28.16
CA SER A 95 -2.18 -15.09 -28.28
C SER A 95 -2.02 -14.04 -27.17
N PHE A 96 -1.41 -14.40 -26.03
CA PHE A 96 -1.11 -13.47 -24.94
C PHE A 96 0.24 -12.76 -25.08
N ALA A 97 1.08 -13.12 -26.06
CA ALA A 97 2.44 -12.57 -26.17
C ALA A 97 2.47 -11.03 -26.19
N GLY A 98 1.58 -10.39 -26.95
CA GLY A 98 1.50 -8.93 -27.01
C GLY A 98 1.06 -8.27 -25.69
N VAL A 99 0.18 -8.93 -24.92
CA VAL A 99 -0.27 -8.43 -23.60
C VAL A 99 0.83 -8.61 -22.56
N ILE A 100 1.54 -9.74 -22.59
CA ILE A 100 2.71 -10.01 -21.73
C ILE A 100 3.80 -8.96 -22.00
N GLU A 101 4.15 -8.74 -23.26
CA GLU A 101 5.14 -7.73 -23.65
C GLU A 101 4.72 -6.32 -23.19
N SER A 102 3.45 -5.96 -23.39
CA SER A 102 2.91 -4.68 -22.93
C SER A 102 3.00 -4.51 -21.41
N GLY A 103 2.70 -5.57 -20.65
CA GLY A 103 2.81 -5.60 -19.19
C GLY A 103 4.25 -5.43 -18.71
N LEU A 104 5.19 -6.19 -19.28
CA LEU A 104 6.62 -6.06 -18.98
C LEU A 104 7.16 -4.67 -19.36
N GLY A 105 6.72 -4.13 -20.50
CA GLY A 105 7.06 -2.78 -20.93
C GLY A 105 6.51 -1.71 -19.97
N TRP A 106 5.30 -1.90 -19.43
CA TRP A 106 4.74 -1.02 -18.41
C TRP A 106 5.55 -1.10 -17.11
N LEU A 107 5.89 -2.30 -16.63
CA LEU A 107 6.74 -2.48 -15.45
C LEU A 107 8.07 -1.76 -15.62
N GLY A 108 8.68 -1.86 -16.80
CA GLY A 108 9.94 -1.19 -17.08
C GLY A 108 9.89 0.34 -17.09
N ARG A 109 8.75 0.92 -17.47
CA ARG A 109 8.54 2.39 -17.41
C ARG A 109 8.20 2.91 -16.01
N ASN A 110 7.72 2.04 -15.12
CA ASN A 110 7.24 2.40 -13.78
C ASN A 110 8.14 1.87 -12.65
N ILE A 111 9.41 1.58 -12.95
CA ILE A 111 10.42 1.34 -11.93
C ILE A 111 10.81 2.67 -11.26
N ASN A 112 10.94 2.69 -9.94
CA ASN A 112 11.37 3.87 -9.22
C ASN A 112 12.86 4.18 -9.47
N GLU A 113 13.29 5.40 -9.15
CA GLU A 113 14.69 5.82 -9.30
C GLU A 113 15.67 4.93 -8.51
N ASP A 114 15.23 4.44 -7.35
CA ASP A 114 15.99 3.53 -6.48
C ASP A 114 16.13 2.10 -7.03
N GLY A 115 15.38 1.75 -8.08
CA GLY A 115 15.41 0.43 -8.71
C GLY A 115 14.37 -0.57 -8.20
N GLY A 116 13.49 -0.18 -7.28
CA GLY A 116 12.35 -0.99 -6.84
C GLY A 116 11.02 -0.58 -7.49
N TRP A 117 9.94 -1.20 -7.03
CA TRP A 117 8.56 -0.84 -7.38
C TRP A 117 7.70 -0.66 -6.12
N GLY A 118 6.78 0.30 -6.17
CA GLY A 118 5.74 0.52 -5.16
C GLY A 118 4.38 -0.03 -5.58
N ASP A 119 3.40 0.06 -4.66
CA ASP A 119 2.04 -0.46 -4.88
C ASP A 119 1.29 0.28 -5.99
N THR A 120 1.64 1.55 -6.20
CA THR A 120 1.25 2.41 -7.34
C THR A 120 2.50 3.07 -7.94
N PRO A 121 2.42 3.70 -9.13
CA PRO A 121 3.55 4.44 -9.72
C PRO A 121 4.13 5.54 -8.81
N ASP A 122 3.30 6.17 -7.99
CA ASP A 122 3.71 7.23 -7.06
C ASP A 122 4.12 6.70 -5.68
N SER A 123 3.97 5.39 -5.45
CA SER A 123 4.30 4.79 -4.16
C SER A 123 5.81 4.53 -4.01
N PRO A 124 6.37 4.71 -2.81
CA PRO A 124 7.73 4.26 -2.51
C PRO A 124 7.91 2.76 -2.80
N SER A 125 9.14 2.38 -3.16
CA SER A 125 9.49 0.99 -3.41
C SER A 125 9.29 0.12 -2.16
N ASN A 126 8.75 -1.08 -2.35
CA ASN A 126 8.58 -2.05 -1.26
C ASN A 126 8.97 -3.46 -1.69
N ILE A 127 9.27 -4.31 -0.69
CA ILE A 127 9.86 -5.63 -0.90
C ILE A 127 8.95 -6.56 -1.69
N ALA A 128 7.66 -6.59 -1.38
CA ALA A 128 6.70 -7.46 -2.05
C ALA A 128 6.54 -7.09 -3.52
N THR A 129 6.26 -5.83 -3.79
CA THR A 129 5.98 -5.39 -5.16
C THR A 129 7.23 -5.43 -6.03
N THR A 130 8.40 -5.16 -5.45
CA THR A 130 9.69 -5.34 -6.15
C THR A 130 9.98 -6.81 -6.47
N LEU A 131 9.76 -7.72 -5.52
CA LEU A 131 9.91 -9.16 -5.75
C LEU A 131 8.97 -9.67 -6.83
N MET A 132 7.71 -9.24 -6.82
CA MET A 132 6.72 -9.63 -7.83
C MET A 132 7.09 -9.12 -9.23
N ALA A 133 7.48 -7.85 -9.36
CA ALA A 133 7.94 -7.28 -10.63
C ALA A 133 9.20 -7.98 -11.16
N TRP A 134 10.18 -8.21 -10.28
CA TRP A 134 11.40 -8.93 -10.62
C TRP A 134 11.14 -10.39 -11.07
N SER A 135 10.18 -11.04 -10.40
CA SER A 135 9.72 -12.40 -10.74
C SER A 135 8.99 -12.43 -12.07
N ALA A 136 8.17 -11.44 -12.41
CA ALA A 136 7.48 -11.38 -13.70
C ALA A 136 8.44 -11.39 -14.89
N PHE A 137 9.53 -10.64 -14.82
CA PHE A 137 10.59 -10.69 -15.85
C PHE A 137 11.25 -12.08 -15.95
N GLY A 138 11.51 -12.72 -14.79
CA GLY A 138 12.10 -14.06 -14.74
C GLY A 138 11.19 -15.12 -15.33
N PHE A 139 9.91 -15.09 -14.95
CA PHE A 139 8.88 -16.01 -15.40
C PHE A 139 8.65 -15.93 -16.92
N ALA A 140 8.67 -14.72 -17.48
CA ALA A 140 8.56 -14.51 -18.92
C ALA A 140 9.86 -14.82 -19.69
N GLY A 141 10.95 -15.20 -19.01
CA GLY A 141 12.24 -15.49 -19.63
C GLY A 141 12.94 -14.26 -20.22
N VAL A 142 12.56 -13.04 -19.80
CA VAL A 142 13.09 -11.79 -20.36
C VAL A 142 14.21 -11.24 -19.48
N SER A 143 15.42 -11.20 -20.02
CA SER A 143 16.54 -10.50 -19.39
C SER A 143 16.51 -9.02 -19.75
N THR A 144 16.54 -8.14 -18.75
CA THR A 144 16.52 -6.69 -18.94
C THR A 144 17.63 -6.01 -18.15
N HIS A 145 18.00 -4.80 -18.54
CA HIS A 145 18.91 -3.96 -17.75
C HIS A 145 18.34 -3.62 -16.36
N LEU A 146 17.02 -3.71 -16.19
CA LEU A 146 16.32 -3.49 -14.92
C LEU A 146 16.62 -4.57 -13.90
N ASP A 147 16.99 -5.79 -14.34
CA ASP A 147 17.34 -6.90 -13.47
C ASP A 147 18.44 -6.51 -12.47
N LYS A 148 19.47 -5.78 -12.94
CA LYS A 148 20.55 -5.32 -12.07
C LYS A 148 20.08 -4.31 -11.03
N ARG A 149 19.17 -3.40 -11.40
CA ARG A 149 18.63 -2.37 -10.50
C ARG A 149 17.76 -3.01 -9.42
N ALA A 150 16.84 -3.88 -9.83
CA ALA A 150 15.97 -4.64 -8.93
C ALA A 150 16.80 -5.48 -7.94
N LYS A 151 17.79 -6.22 -8.43
CA LYS A 151 18.69 -7.02 -7.58
C LYS A 151 19.46 -6.16 -6.58
N SER A 152 20.00 -5.02 -7.02
CA SER A 152 20.72 -4.11 -6.12
C SER A 152 19.81 -3.59 -5.01
N TRP A 153 18.58 -3.21 -5.35
CA TRP A 153 17.59 -2.75 -4.38
C TRP A 153 17.19 -3.88 -3.41
N LEU A 154 16.96 -5.09 -3.92
CA LEU A 154 16.61 -6.26 -3.10
C LEU A 154 17.74 -6.67 -2.16
N ILE A 155 19.00 -6.60 -2.59
CA ILE A 155 20.16 -6.85 -1.74
C ILE A 155 20.28 -5.79 -0.65
N ASP A 156 20.04 -4.51 -0.95
CA ASP A 156 20.00 -3.44 0.06
C ASP A 156 18.93 -3.71 1.13
N LYS A 157 17.73 -4.17 0.71
CA LYS A 157 16.61 -4.38 1.63
C LYS A 157 16.62 -5.71 2.37
N ALA A 158 17.07 -6.79 1.75
CA ALA A 158 17.03 -8.13 2.34
C ALA A 158 18.42 -8.65 2.77
N GLY A 159 19.48 -7.90 2.49
CA GLY A 159 20.88 -8.27 2.74
C GLY A 159 21.47 -9.21 1.68
N SER A 160 20.67 -10.10 1.09
CA SER A 160 21.08 -10.96 -0.02
C SER A 160 19.89 -11.44 -0.86
N LEU A 161 20.15 -12.12 -1.97
CA LEU A 161 19.12 -12.80 -2.77
C LEU A 161 18.92 -14.27 -2.37
N GLU A 162 19.59 -14.74 -1.31
CA GLU A 162 19.39 -16.10 -0.83
C GLU A 162 17.94 -16.29 -0.35
N PRO A 163 17.30 -17.45 -0.60
CA PRO A 163 15.89 -17.68 -0.26
C PRO A 163 15.57 -17.36 1.21
N ALA A 164 16.46 -17.72 2.13
CA ALA A 164 16.31 -17.46 3.56
C ALA A 164 16.32 -15.95 3.90
N SER A 165 17.20 -15.17 3.25
CA SER A 165 17.25 -13.71 3.43
C SER A 165 15.97 -13.04 2.92
N ILE A 166 15.49 -13.46 1.75
CA ILE A 166 14.25 -12.94 1.16
C ILE A 166 13.04 -13.29 2.04
N ALA A 167 12.95 -14.53 2.51
CA ALA A 167 11.89 -14.96 3.41
C ALA A 167 11.91 -14.17 4.74
N ALA A 168 13.09 -13.96 5.32
CA ALA A 168 13.25 -13.16 6.53
C ALA A 168 12.78 -11.70 6.32
N ALA A 169 13.14 -11.07 5.20
CA ALA A 169 12.70 -9.70 4.88
C ALA A 169 11.17 -9.58 4.70
N LEU A 170 10.52 -10.60 4.13
CA LEU A 170 9.06 -10.66 4.04
C LEU A 170 8.40 -10.86 5.40
N VAL A 171 8.97 -11.70 6.26
CA VAL A 171 8.50 -11.89 7.65
C VAL A 171 8.66 -10.61 8.46
N GLU A 172 9.73 -9.85 8.27
CA GLU A 172 9.91 -8.54 8.91
C GLU A 172 8.80 -7.55 8.47
N ARG A 173 8.43 -7.56 7.19
CA ARG A 173 7.40 -6.68 6.61
C ARG A 173 5.97 -7.05 7.02
N TYR A 174 5.62 -8.33 6.99
CA TYR A 174 4.24 -8.83 7.12
C TYR A 174 3.98 -9.60 8.43
N GLY A 175 5.01 -9.82 9.24
CA GLY A 175 4.90 -10.53 10.52
C GLY A 175 4.37 -11.95 10.34
N GLY A 176 3.39 -12.31 11.18
CA GLY A 176 2.74 -13.62 11.13
C GLY A 176 1.75 -13.81 9.98
N ASP A 177 1.48 -12.78 9.18
CA ASP A 177 0.55 -12.87 8.05
C ASP A 177 1.22 -13.59 6.87
N ARG A 178 0.85 -14.85 6.71
CA ARG A 178 1.36 -15.73 5.64
C ARG A 178 0.66 -15.50 4.31
N THR A 179 -0.47 -14.77 4.28
CA THR A 179 -1.28 -14.59 3.08
C THR A 179 -0.57 -13.79 1.99
N PHE A 180 0.40 -12.96 2.37
CA PHE A 180 1.28 -12.24 1.43
C PHE A 180 2.59 -12.98 1.19
N SER A 181 3.29 -13.40 2.26
CA SER A 181 4.62 -13.98 2.15
C SER A 181 4.66 -15.26 1.31
N VAL A 182 3.65 -16.13 1.45
CA VAL A 182 3.64 -17.43 0.75
C VAL A 182 3.46 -17.29 -0.76
N PRO A 183 2.45 -16.55 -1.28
CA PRO A 183 2.34 -16.31 -2.72
C PRO A 183 3.56 -15.59 -3.32
N ILE A 184 4.13 -14.61 -2.61
CA ILE A 184 5.30 -13.87 -3.11
C ILE A 184 6.51 -14.80 -3.24
N LEU A 185 6.84 -15.57 -2.19
CA LEU A 185 7.95 -16.52 -2.25
C LEU A 185 7.73 -17.58 -3.32
N SER A 186 6.50 -18.08 -3.45
CA SER A 186 6.14 -19.05 -4.48
C SER A 186 6.36 -18.48 -5.88
N ALA A 187 5.97 -17.22 -6.13
CA ALA A 187 6.21 -16.55 -7.42
C ALA A 187 7.71 -16.39 -7.71
N CYS A 188 8.52 -16.04 -6.70
CA CYS A 188 9.97 -15.94 -6.85
C CYS A 188 10.63 -17.29 -7.18
N ILE A 189 10.16 -18.39 -6.57
CA ILE A 189 10.66 -19.74 -6.88
C ILE A 189 10.22 -20.17 -8.28
N LEU A 190 8.94 -20.03 -8.61
CA LEU A 190 8.39 -20.45 -9.91
C LEU A 190 8.98 -19.67 -11.10
N SER A 191 9.47 -18.46 -10.86
CA SER A 191 10.18 -17.64 -11.86
C SER A 191 11.68 -17.95 -11.97
N GLY A 192 12.19 -18.94 -11.21
CA GLY A 192 13.60 -19.33 -11.17
C GLY A 192 14.49 -18.30 -10.45
N ARG A 193 13.92 -17.31 -9.76
CA ARG A 193 14.68 -16.22 -9.12
C ARG A 193 15.37 -16.62 -7.83
N LEU A 194 14.83 -17.63 -7.15
CA LEU A 194 15.38 -18.18 -5.90
C LEU A 194 16.08 -19.52 -6.11
N GLY A 195 16.30 -19.93 -7.37
CA GLY A 195 16.88 -21.21 -7.73
C GLY A 195 15.85 -22.31 -8.00
N ASP A 196 16.33 -23.41 -8.59
CA ASP A 196 15.48 -24.51 -9.09
C ASP A 196 15.55 -25.78 -8.21
N SER A 197 16.33 -25.74 -7.13
CA SER A 197 16.50 -26.89 -6.24
C SER A 197 15.27 -27.06 -5.35
N GLY A 198 14.85 -28.30 -5.10
CA GLY A 198 13.61 -28.56 -4.34
C GLY A 198 13.65 -28.10 -2.87
N ASP A 199 14.84 -27.88 -2.32
CA ASP A 199 15.05 -27.39 -0.95
C ASP A 199 14.68 -25.91 -0.77
N VAL A 200 14.62 -25.11 -1.84
CA VAL A 200 14.22 -23.68 -1.74
C VAL A 200 12.81 -23.53 -1.17
N TRP A 201 11.93 -24.50 -1.41
CA TRP A 201 10.56 -24.54 -0.87
C TRP A 201 10.50 -24.64 0.65
N GLN A 202 11.58 -25.09 1.32
CA GLN A 202 11.66 -25.11 2.79
C GLN A 202 11.59 -23.69 3.40
N ASN A 203 11.84 -22.66 2.60
CA ASN A 203 11.73 -21.26 3.01
C ASN A 203 10.31 -20.70 2.87
N VAL A 204 9.39 -21.43 2.23
CA VAL A 204 8.00 -21.01 2.06
C VAL A 204 7.19 -21.50 3.26
N PRO A 205 6.54 -20.59 4.04
CA PRO A 205 5.68 -21.02 5.13
C PRO A 205 4.55 -21.92 4.64
N GLU A 206 4.21 -22.94 5.44
CA GLU A 206 3.07 -23.79 5.13
C GLU A 206 1.76 -23.02 5.24
N LEU A 207 0.93 -23.12 4.20
CA LEU A 207 -0.48 -22.76 4.23
C LEU A 207 -1.30 -24.05 4.40
N PRO A 208 -2.04 -24.22 5.50
CA PRO A 208 -2.85 -25.41 5.73
C PRO A 208 -4.09 -25.37 4.84
N PHE A 209 -3.95 -25.73 3.57
CA PHE A 209 -5.02 -25.72 2.57
C PHE A 209 -6.14 -26.69 2.94
N GLU A 210 -5.88 -27.67 3.81
CA GLU A 210 -6.87 -28.58 4.39
C GLU A 210 -7.96 -27.82 5.17
N LEU A 211 -7.67 -26.60 5.65
CA LEU A 211 -8.69 -25.73 6.25
C LEU A 211 -9.81 -25.37 5.26
N ALA A 212 -9.57 -25.43 3.95
CA ALA A 212 -10.60 -25.25 2.93
C ALA A 212 -11.65 -26.39 2.94
N LEU A 213 -11.33 -27.55 3.51
CA LEU A 213 -12.25 -28.68 3.67
C LEU A 213 -13.09 -28.59 4.95
N VAL A 214 -12.76 -27.66 5.85
CA VAL A 214 -13.48 -27.49 7.12
C VAL A 214 -14.84 -26.84 6.86
N SER A 215 -15.91 -27.46 7.38
CA SER A 215 -17.27 -26.91 7.21
C SER A 215 -17.38 -25.48 7.77
N HIS A 216 -18.19 -24.63 7.13
CA HIS A 216 -18.41 -23.24 7.55
C HIS A 216 -18.80 -23.07 9.03
N ARG A 217 -19.47 -24.07 9.62
CA ARG A 217 -19.85 -24.05 11.05
C ARG A 217 -18.62 -24.12 11.96
N LEU A 218 -17.61 -24.88 11.56
CA LEU A 218 -16.37 -25.07 12.32
C LEU A 218 -15.35 -23.96 12.05
N LEU A 219 -15.39 -23.32 10.88
CA LEU A 219 -14.51 -22.18 10.56
C LEU A 219 -14.66 -21.03 11.59
N LYS A 220 -15.88 -20.76 12.06
CA LYS A 220 -16.12 -19.74 13.11
C LYS A 220 -15.41 -20.08 14.43
N SER A 221 -15.21 -21.36 14.73
CA SER A 221 -14.53 -21.82 15.95
C SER A 221 -13.01 -21.76 15.85
N LEU A 222 -12.45 -21.67 14.63
CA LEU A 222 -11.00 -21.63 14.41
C LEU A 222 -10.37 -20.25 14.61
N ALA A 223 -11.18 -19.20 14.78
CA ALA A 223 -10.73 -17.82 15.02
C ALA A 223 -9.59 -17.38 14.07
N LEU A 224 -9.68 -17.80 12.80
CA LEU A 224 -8.65 -17.48 11.81
C LEU A 224 -8.59 -15.97 11.59
N PRO A 225 -7.39 -15.37 11.52
CA PRO A 225 -7.25 -13.97 11.16
C PRO A 225 -7.81 -13.78 9.75
N VAL A 226 -8.85 -12.95 9.63
CA VAL A 226 -9.46 -12.62 8.35
C VAL A 226 -8.97 -11.23 7.97
N VAL A 227 -8.35 -11.11 6.81
CA VAL A 227 -7.99 -9.80 6.26
C VAL A 227 -9.28 -9.13 5.80
N SER A 228 -9.66 -8.04 6.47
CA SER A 228 -10.76 -7.19 6.02
C SER A 228 -10.25 -6.26 4.93
N TYR A 229 -10.61 -6.53 3.68
CA TYR A 229 -10.55 -5.52 2.63
C TYR A 229 -11.82 -4.67 2.78
N ALA A 230 -11.69 -3.55 3.49
CA ALA A 230 -12.71 -2.50 3.55
C ALA A 230 -12.44 -1.46 2.46
#